data_AF-A0AA35X0Y8-F1
#
_entry.id   AF-A0AA35X0Y8-F1
#
_cell.length_a   1.000
_cell.length_b   1.000
_cell.length_c   1.000
_cell.angle_alpha   90.00
_cell.angle_beta   90.00
_cell.angle_gamma   90.00
#
_symmetry.space_group_name_H-M   'P 1'
#
loop_
_entity.id
_entity.type
_entity.pdbx_description
1 polymer ?
#
loop_
_entity_poly.entity_id
_entity_poly.type
_entity_poly.pdbx_seq_one_letter_code
_entity_poly.pdbx_strand_id
1 'polypeptide(L)'
;MDRRPFLLSSVLLRQNPHNVHEWLKRVKLFEDKPREVINTFTEAVQTVSMDQAVGKVHSLWTSFAKFYEEKGQLAEARVVFEKATRVPFRNVDDLATVWCEYAEMELRHEFYDKALQLMQRATAMPTKRAAYHDKVTSSLPHTPQTCFSLSLQLQSEPVQNRLFRSLKVWSMYADLEESLGTV
;
A
#
# COMPACT_ATOMS: atom_id res chain seq x y z
N MET A 1 -11.66 -34.23 -8.39
CA MET A 1 -10.70 -33.16 -8.01
C MET A 1 -9.59 -33.12 -9.05
N ASP A 2 -9.76 -32.29 -10.08
CA ASP A 2 -8.75 -32.15 -11.14
C ASP A 2 -7.50 -31.46 -10.57
N ARG A 3 -6.41 -32.22 -10.45
CA ARG A 3 -5.12 -31.72 -9.91
C ARG A 3 -4.35 -30.83 -10.90
N ARG A 4 -4.78 -30.82 -12.15
CA ARG A 4 -4.16 -30.09 -13.27
C ARG A 4 -3.95 -28.59 -13.00
N PRO A 5 -4.94 -27.80 -12.53
CA PRO A 5 -4.75 -26.39 -12.21
C PRO A 5 -3.72 -26.13 -11.11
N PHE A 6 -3.68 -26.98 -10.07
CA PHE A 6 -2.70 -26.86 -8.99
C PHE A 6 -1.26 -27.09 -9.48
N LEU A 7 -1.06 -28.13 -10.30
CA LEU A 7 0.24 -28.44 -10.88
C LEU A 7 0.70 -27.32 -11.83
N LEU A 8 -0.19 -26.82 -12.68
CA LEU A 8 0.12 -25.72 -13.59
C LEU A 8 0.55 -24.46 -12.82
N SER A 9 -0.20 -24.07 -11.79
CA SER A 9 0.18 -22.91 -10.94
C SER A 9 1.54 -23.12 -10.27
N SER A 10 1.86 -24.35 -9.83
CA SER A 10 3.15 -24.65 -9.19
C SER A 10 4.33 -24.59 -10.15
N VAL A 11 4.13 -24.95 -11.42
CA VAL A 11 5.17 -24.85 -12.45
C VAL A 11 5.41 -23.39 -12.82
N LEU A 12 4.36 -22.60 -12.98
CA LEU A 12 4.46 -21.18 -13.32
C LEU A 12 5.16 -20.37 -12.22
N LEU A 13 4.86 -20.65 -10.95
CA LEU A 13 5.53 -20.00 -9.82
C LEU A 13 7.01 -20.40 -9.67
N ARG A 14 7.39 -21.61 -10.09
CA ARG A 14 8.81 -22.01 -10.16
C ARG A 14 9.56 -21.29 -11.28
N GLN A 15 8.88 -21.02 -12.39
CA GLN A 15 9.47 -20.28 -13.51
C GLN A 15 9.65 -18.80 -13.15
N ASN A 16 8.63 -18.18 -12.56
CA ASN A 16 8.64 -16.76 -12.20
C ASN A 16 8.03 -16.53 -10.80
N PRO A 17 8.84 -16.66 -9.73
CA PRO A 17 8.36 -16.50 -8.35
C PRO A 17 7.85 -15.08 -8.03
N HIS A 18 8.32 -14.07 -8.76
CA HIS A 18 8.00 -12.67 -8.52
C HIS A 18 6.76 -12.17 -9.29
N ASN A 19 6.03 -13.07 -9.96
CA ASN A 19 4.81 -12.71 -10.70
C ASN A 19 3.59 -12.71 -9.78
N VAL A 20 3.09 -11.51 -9.46
CA VAL A 20 1.95 -11.32 -8.55
C VAL A 20 0.67 -11.93 -9.12
N HIS A 21 0.47 -11.88 -10.43
CA HIS A 21 -0.77 -12.35 -11.06
C HIS A 21 -0.96 -13.86 -10.91
N GLU A 22 0.13 -14.64 -10.99
CA GLU A 22 0.08 -16.09 -10.81
C GLU A 22 -0.18 -16.49 -9.36
N TRP A 23 0.35 -15.74 -8.38
CA TRP A 23 0.00 -15.90 -6.97
C TRP A 23 -1.49 -15.67 -6.72
N LEU A 24 -2.08 -14.63 -7.32
CA LEU A 24 -3.51 -14.36 -7.19
C LEU A 24 -4.38 -15.44 -7.84
N LYS A 25 -3.99 -15.96 -9.00
CA LYS A 25 -4.68 -17.11 -9.61
C LYS A 25 -4.64 -18.32 -8.69
N ARG A 26 -3.50 -18.59 -8.06
CA ARG A 26 -3.34 -19.70 -7.13
C ARG A 26 -4.27 -19.56 -5.93
N VAL A 27 -4.40 -18.36 -5.36
CA VAL A 27 -5.34 -18.10 -4.26
C VAL A 27 -6.77 -18.45 -4.65
N LYS A 28 -7.21 -18.05 -5.85
CA LYS A 28 -8.56 -18.38 -6.36
C LYS A 28 -8.82 -19.88 -6.48
N LEU A 29 -7.78 -20.68 -6.70
CA LEU A 29 -7.89 -22.15 -6.74
C LEU A 29 -8.12 -22.76 -5.35
N PHE A 30 -7.78 -22.05 -4.27
CA PHE A 30 -7.88 -22.53 -2.89
C PHE A 30 -9.06 -21.90 -2.12
N GLU A 31 -10.02 -21.24 -2.80
CA GLU A 31 -11.15 -20.53 -2.17
C GLU A 31 -11.89 -21.38 -1.11
N ASP A 32 -12.05 -22.69 -1.34
CA ASP A 32 -12.72 -23.61 -0.41
C ASP A 32 -11.95 -23.88 0.90
N LYS A 33 -10.65 -23.56 0.94
CA LYS A 33 -9.74 -23.93 2.03
C LYS A 33 -9.04 -22.70 2.63
N PRO A 34 -9.60 -22.12 3.69
CA PRO A 34 -9.11 -20.86 4.24
C PRO A 34 -7.67 -20.93 4.77
N ARG A 35 -7.23 -22.09 5.27
CA ARG A 35 -5.87 -22.29 5.78
C ARG A 35 -4.83 -22.30 4.67
N GLU A 36 -5.14 -22.95 3.55
CA GLU A 36 -4.24 -23.04 2.40
C GLU A 36 -4.09 -21.66 1.73
N VAL A 37 -5.17 -20.89 1.64
CA VAL A 37 -5.13 -19.51 1.14
C VAL A 37 -4.17 -18.63 1.95
N ILE A 38 -4.25 -18.66 3.29
CA ILE A 38 -3.36 -17.87 4.16
C ILE A 38 -1.89 -18.25 3.94
N ASN A 39 -1.60 -19.56 3.85
CA ASN A 39 -0.25 -20.04 3.57
C ASN A 39 0.24 -19.52 2.21
N THR A 40 -0.61 -19.61 1.17
CA THR A 40 -0.22 -19.10 -0.16
C THR A 40 0.02 -17.60 -0.19
N PHE A 41 -0.78 -16.79 0.50
CA PHE A 41 -0.52 -15.34 0.62
C PHE A 41 0.75 -15.04 1.40
N THR A 42 1.00 -15.78 2.48
CA THR A 42 2.20 -15.60 3.31
C THR A 42 3.46 -15.94 2.52
N GLU A 43 3.44 -17.05 1.78
CA GLU A 43 4.51 -17.44 0.85
C GLU A 43 4.69 -16.39 -0.26
N ALA A 44 3.59 -15.88 -0.84
CA ALA A 44 3.64 -14.86 -1.88
C ALA A 44 4.32 -13.57 -1.36
N VAL A 45 3.96 -13.09 -0.18
CA VAL A 45 4.55 -11.89 0.42
C VAL A 45 6.05 -12.08 0.74
N GLN A 46 6.46 -13.27 1.14
CA GLN A 46 7.87 -13.58 1.42
C GLN A 46 8.72 -13.73 0.15
N THR A 47 8.12 -14.22 -0.94
CA THR A 47 8.83 -14.53 -2.19
C THR A 47 8.87 -13.36 -3.18
N VAL A 48 7.86 -12.47 -3.16
CA VAL A 48 7.78 -11.34 -4.09
C VAL A 48 8.63 -10.18 -3.56
N SER A 49 9.82 -10.01 -4.15
CA SER A 49 10.64 -8.82 -3.98
C SER A 49 10.07 -7.64 -4.76
N MET A 50 9.95 -6.46 -4.15
CA MET A 50 9.33 -5.28 -4.78
C MET A 50 10.09 -4.78 -6.02
N ASP A 51 11.42 -4.94 -6.05
CA ASP A 51 12.25 -4.48 -7.17
C ASP A 51 12.07 -5.32 -8.44
N GLN A 52 11.76 -6.61 -8.26
CA GLN A 52 11.69 -7.61 -9.33
C GLN A 52 10.25 -8.05 -9.62
N ALA A 53 9.28 -7.49 -8.90
CA ALA A 53 7.89 -7.86 -9.02
C ALA A 53 7.35 -7.53 -10.43
N VAL A 54 6.79 -8.56 -11.08
CA VAL A 54 6.09 -8.38 -12.35
C VAL A 54 4.61 -8.24 -12.05
N GLY A 55 4.10 -7.03 -12.23
CA GLY A 55 2.70 -6.67 -11.99
C GLY A 55 2.51 -5.73 -10.80
N LYS A 56 1.27 -5.59 -10.37
CA LYS A 56 0.84 -4.63 -9.34
C LYS A 56 0.99 -5.23 -7.95
N VAL A 57 2.08 -4.97 -7.25
CA VAL A 57 2.33 -5.50 -5.88
C VAL A 57 1.22 -5.09 -4.90
N HIS A 58 0.68 -3.89 -5.03
CA HIS A 58 -0.45 -3.43 -4.19
C HIS A 58 -1.67 -4.38 -4.29
N SER A 59 -1.92 -4.98 -5.46
CA SER A 59 -3.05 -5.90 -5.66
C SER A 59 -2.95 -7.18 -4.82
N LEU A 60 -1.73 -7.62 -4.49
CA LEU A 60 -1.51 -8.76 -3.59
C LEU A 60 -1.96 -8.43 -2.16
N TRP A 61 -1.57 -7.25 -1.68
CA TRP A 61 -1.91 -6.79 -0.34
C TRP A 61 -3.40 -6.49 -0.20
N THR A 62 -4.01 -5.85 -1.21
CA THR A 62 -5.45 -5.54 -1.17
C THR A 62 -6.30 -6.80 -1.23
N SER A 63 -5.95 -7.78 -2.07
CA SER A 63 -6.66 -9.07 -2.10
C SER A 63 -6.46 -9.88 -0.82
N PHE A 64 -5.28 -9.82 -0.20
CA PHE A 64 -5.06 -10.48 1.09
C PHE A 64 -5.90 -9.87 2.21
N ALA A 65 -6.06 -8.54 2.23
CA ALA A 65 -6.92 -7.87 3.19
C ALA A 65 -8.41 -8.15 2.92
N LYS A 66 -8.86 -8.10 1.66
CA LYS A 66 -10.24 -8.43 1.26
C LYS A 66 -10.63 -9.85 1.69
N PHE A 67 -9.70 -10.81 1.62
CA PHE A 67 -9.93 -12.17 2.11
C PHE A 67 -10.18 -12.24 3.63
N TYR A 68 -9.56 -11.38 4.44
CA TYR A 68 -9.87 -11.27 5.87
C TYR A 68 -11.17 -10.51 6.12
N GLU A 69 -11.45 -9.48 5.31
CA GLU A 69 -12.69 -8.71 5.33
C GLU A 69 -13.91 -9.60 5.09
N GLU A 70 -13.88 -10.45 4.06
CA GLU A 70 -14.94 -11.42 3.72
C GLU A 70 -15.24 -12.41 4.85
N LYS A 71 -14.25 -12.68 5.71
CA LYS A 71 -14.40 -13.56 6.89
C LYS A 71 -14.82 -12.82 8.15
N GLY A 72 -15.01 -11.50 8.08
CA GLY A 72 -15.29 -10.66 9.24
C GLY A 72 -14.10 -10.44 10.18
N GLN A 73 -12.88 -10.78 9.76
CA GLN A 73 -11.65 -10.65 10.54
C GLN A 73 -10.99 -9.29 10.31
N LEU A 74 -11.65 -8.22 10.78
CA LEU A 74 -11.22 -6.85 10.53
C LEU A 74 -9.90 -6.49 11.23
N ALA A 75 -9.64 -7.08 12.41
CA ALA A 75 -8.40 -6.83 13.12
C ALA A 75 -7.19 -7.35 12.33
N GLU A 76 -7.31 -8.53 11.74
CA GLU A 76 -6.29 -9.15 10.90
C GLU A 76 -6.11 -8.39 9.59
N ALA A 77 -7.21 -7.95 8.96
CA ALA A 77 -7.16 -7.11 7.77
C ALA A 77 -6.39 -5.80 8.02
N ARG A 78 -6.63 -5.13 9.16
CA ARG A 78 -5.86 -3.95 9.59
C ARG A 78 -4.37 -4.26 9.74
N VAL A 79 -4.01 -5.38 10.35
CA VAL A 79 -2.60 -5.79 10.49
C VAL A 79 -1.94 -6.02 9.13
N VAL A 80 -2.66 -6.60 8.17
CA VAL A 80 -2.18 -6.78 6.80
C VAL A 80 -1.93 -5.43 6.12
N PHE A 81 -2.88 -4.50 6.22
CA PHE A 81 -2.70 -3.16 5.67
C PHE A 81 -1.58 -2.36 6.35
N GLU A 82 -1.46 -2.42 7.68
CA GLU A 82 -0.35 -1.78 8.43
C GLU A 82 1.01 -2.36 8.05
N LYS A 83 1.08 -3.66 7.72
CA LYS A 83 2.31 -4.24 7.15
C LYS A 83 2.55 -3.70 5.75
N ALA A 84 1.52 -3.63 4.91
CA ALA A 84 1.62 -3.11 3.55
C ALA A 84 2.12 -1.65 3.51
N THR A 85 1.68 -0.77 4.43
CA THR A 85 2.13 0.64 4.45
C THR A 85 3.63 0.80 4.74
N ARG A 86 4.25 -0.19 5.42
CA ARG A 86 5.68 -0.22 5.73
C ARG A 86 6.53 -0.79 4.59
N VAL A 87 5.92 -1.46 3.62
CA VAL A 87 6.61 -2.05 2.48
C VAL A 87 7.14 -0.93 1.57
N PRO A 88 8.42 -0.93 1.18
CA PRO A 88 8.95 0.05 0.24
C PRO A 88 8.50 -0.28 -1.18
N PHE A 89 7.33 0.26 -1.56
CA PHE A 89 6.87 0.19 -2.96
C PHE A 89 7.80 0.97 -3.87
N ARG A 90 7.83 0.59 -5.15
CA ARG A 90 8.58 1.32 -6.18
C ARG A 90 7.92 2.66 -6.54
N ASN A 91 6.59 2.68 -6.61
CA ASN A 91 5.82 3.86 -7.00
C ASN A 91 4.99 4.39 -5.83
N VAL A 92 4.86 5.71 -5.74
CA VAL A 92 4.00 6.39 -4.75
C VAL A 92 2.54 6.05 -4.97
N ASP A 93 2.11 5.90 -6.23
CA ASP A 93 0.71 5.61 -6.57
C ASP A 93 0.26 4.21 -6.12
N ASP A 94 1.19 3.24 -6.09
CA ASP A 94 0.93 1.90 -5.56
C ASP A 94 0.65 1.97 -4.05
N LEU A 95 1.49 2.71 -3.31
CA LEU A 95 1.29 2.94 -1.88
C LEU A 95 0.00 3.73 -1.62
N ALA A 96 -0.27 4.81 -2.38
CA ALA A 96 -1.49 5.60 -2.27
C ALA A 96 -2.74 4.73 -2.45
N THR A 97 -2.71 3.79 -3.39
CA THR A 97 -3.82 2.86 -3.60
C THR A 97 -4.05 1.94 -2.41
N VAL A 98 -2.99 1.47 -1.72
CA VAL A 98 -3.13 0.69 -0.48
C VAL A 98 -3.78 1.52 0.63
N TRP A 99 -3.41 2.79 0.79
CA TRP A 99 -4.03 3.67 1.77
C TRP A 99 -5.50 3.94 1.48
N CYS A 100 -5.85 4.20 0.21
CA CYS A 100 -7.24 4.37 -0.19
C CYS A 100 -8.07 3.11 0.09
N GLU A 101 -7.58 1.92 -0.28
CA GLU A 101 -8.31 0.67 -0.03
C GLU A 101 -8.45 0.36 1.46
N TYR A 102 -7.48 0.76 2.28
CA TYR A 102 -7.58 0.66 3.74
C TYR A 102 -8.65 1.62 4.29
N ALA A 103 -8.67 2.88 3.83
CA ALA A 103 -9.73 3.82 4.21
C ALA A 103 -11.11 3.31 3.78
N GLU A 104 -11.25 2.84 2.54
CA GLU A 104 -12.50 2.27 2.02
C GLU A 104 -12.99 1.07 2.84
N MET A 105 -12.09 0.20 3.30
CA MET A 105 -12.46 -0.91 4.21
C MET A 105 -13.08 -0.37 5.50
N GLU A 106 -12.46 0.63 6.15
CA GLU A 106 -13.02 1.21 7.37
C GLU A 106 -14.38 1.88 7.12
N LEU A 107 -14.57 2.53 5.95
CA LEU A 107 -15.85 3.14 5.56
C LEU A 107 -16.96 2.11 5.33
N ARG A 108 -16.64 0.96 4.71
CA ARG A 108 -17.60 -0.14 4.53
C ARG A 108 -18.11 -0.72 5.85
N HIS A 109 -17.30 -0.59 6.92
CA HIS A 109 -17.65 -1.03 8.27
C HIS A 109 -18.08 0.12 9.19
N GLU A 110 -18.42 1.29 8.64
CA GLU A 110 -18.95 2.45 9.37
C GLU A 110 -17.98 3.02 10.44
N PHE A 111 -16.67 2.72 10.33
CA PHE A 111 -15.64 3.27 11.22
C PHE A 111 -15.07 4.59 10.66
N TYR A 112 -15.92 5.60 10.55
CA TYR A 112 -15.59 6.89 9.93
C TYR A 112 -14.43 7.62 10.65
N ASP A 113 -14.44 7.67 11.98
CA ASP A 113 -13.38 8.32 12.76
C ASP A 113 -12.00 7.72 12.47
N LYS A 114 -11.93 6.39 12.32
CA LYS A 114 -10.69 5.68 12.02
C LYS A 114 -10.26 5.94 10.58
N ALA A 115 -11.20 5.94 9.63
CA ALA A 115 -10.91 6.28 8.24
C ALA A 115 -10.32 7.70 8.13
N LEU A 116 -10.86 8.66 8.90
CA LEU A 116 -10.35 10.02 8.93
C LEU A 116 -8.92 10.10 9.50
N GLN A 117 -8.70 9.52 10.68
CA GLN A 117 -7.36 9.44 11.30
C GLN A 117 -6.34 8.77 10.38
N LEU A 118 -6.78 7.76 9.64
CA LEU A 118 -5.95 7.03 8.69
C LEU A 118 -5.52 7.92 7.53
N MET A 119 -6.45 8.66 6.95
CA MET A 119 -6.18 9.59 5.85
C MET A 119 -5.34 10.78 6.31
N GLN A 120 -5.60 11.32 7.51
CA GLN A 120 -4.74 12.34 8.14
C GLN A 120 -3.31 11.84 8.34
N ARG A 121 -3.13 10.59 8.77
CA ARG A 121 -1.80 9.98 8.91
C ARG A 121 -1.10 9.81 7.55
N ALA A 122 -1.84 9.54 6.49
CA ALA A 122 -1.31 9.40 5.13
C ALA A 122 -0.88 10.75 4.51
N THR A 123 -1.62 11.82 4.81
CA THR A 123 -1.35 13.19 4.33
C THR A 123 -0.35 13.94 5.22
N ALA A 124 -0.13 13.48 6.45
CA ALA A 124 0.81 14.08 7.37
C ALA A 124 2.21 14.17 6.77
N MET A 125 2.72 15.40 6.70
CA MET A 125 4.07 15.66 6.20
C MET A 125 5.11 15.10 7.20
N PRO A 126 6.13 14.33 6.74
CA PRO A 126 7.15 13.82 7.65
C PRO A 126 7.89 14.97 8.35
N THR A 127 7.94 14.94 9.68
CA THR A 127 8.51 16.01 10.54
C THR A 127 9.98 16.31 10.22
N LYS A 128 10.72 15.32 9.68
CA LYS A 128 12.12 15.49 9.24
C LYS A 128 12.28 16.50 8.10
N ARG A 129 11.24 16.74 7.28
CA ARG A 129 11.26 17.77 6.23
C ARG A 129 10.93 19.16 6.75
N ALA A 130 10.05 19.30 7.74
CA ALA A 130 9.76 20.59 8.37
C ALA A 130 11.06 21.22 8.92
N ALA A 131 11.90 20.41 9.57
CA ALA A 131 13.20 20.85 10.08
C ALA A 131 14.25 21.14 8.99
N TYR A 132 14.11 20.60 7.77
CA TYR A 132 15.05 20.87 6.67
C TYR A 132 14.64 22.11 5.86
N HIS A 133 13.33 22.32 5.66
CA HIS A 133 12.82 23.56 5.08
C HIS A 133 13.17 24.77 5.94
N ASP A 134 13.00 24.70 7.27
CA ASP A 134 13.39 25.77 8.19
C ASP A 134 14.89 26.08 8.15
N LYS A 135 15.75 25.05 8.10
CA LYS A 135 17.21 25.24 8.05
C LYS A 135 17.67 25.83 6.72
N VAL A 136 17.10 25.39 5.60
CA VAL A 136 17.48 25.88 4.26
C VAL A 136 16.97 27.30 4.03
N THR A 137 15.77 27.65 4.53
CA THR A 137 15.27 29.03 4.41
C THR A 137 15.97 29.99 5.35
N SER A 138 16.42 29.54 6.53
CA SER A 138 17.11 30.41 7.49
C SER A 138 18.61 30.63 7.21
N SER A 139 19.29 29.76 6.44
CA SER A 139 20.76 29.80 6.35
C SER A 139 21.38 29.87 4.95
N LEU A 140 20.63 29.84 3.84
CA LEU A 140 21.21 29.83 2.49
C LEU A 140 20.48 30.80 1.52
N PRO A 141 21.21 31.49 0.60
CA PRO A 141 20.59 32.34 -0.41
C PRO A 141 19.70 31.51 -1.33
N HIS A 142 18.48 31.98 -1.58
CA HIS A 142 17.53 31.36 -2.50
C HIS A 142 18.02 31.49 -3.95
N THR A 143 18.79 30.51 -4.41
CA THR A 143 19.16 30.38 -5.83
C THR A 143 18.40 29.21 -6.44
N PRO A 144 18.04 29.26 -7.75
CA PRO A 144 17.31 28.17 -8.41
C PRO A 144 18.05 26.81 -8.37
N GLN A 145 19.36 26.81 -8.14
CA GLN A 145 20.20 25.62 -8.08
C GLN A 145 20.02 24.81 -6.78
N THR A 146 19.75 25.45 -5.63
CA THR A 146 19.52 24.74 -4.35
C THR A 146 18.14 24.08 -4.29
N CYS A 147 17.16 24.62 -5.00
CA CYS A 147 15.84 24.01 -5.12
C CYS A 147 15.88 22.72 -5.99
N PHE A 148 16.73 22.71 -7.03
CA PHE A 148 16.94 21.54 -7.89
C PHE A 148 17.64 20.39 -7.15
N SER A 149 18.68 20.68 -6.35
CA SER A 149 19.37 19.66 -5.55
C SER A 149 18.46 19.06 -4.47
N LEU A 150 17.57 19.87 -3.87
CA LEU A 150 16.57 19.37 -2.93
C LEU A 150 15.57 18.44 -3.62
N SER A 151 15.08 18.81 -4.80
CA SER A 151 14.19 17.95 -5.63
C SER A 151 14.82 16.58 -5.95
N LEU A 152 16.11 16.56 -6.25
CA LEU A 152 16.88 15.32 -6.50
C LEU A 152 17.04 14.47 -5.24
N GLN A 153 17.36 15.07 -4.10
CA GLN A 153 17.46 14.37 -2.81
C GLN A 153 16.12 13.70 -2.43
N LEU A 154 15.01 14.38 -2.72
CA LEU A 154 13.64 13.91 -2.48
C LEU A 154 13.27 12.67 -3.31
N GLN A 155 13.93 12.42 -4.45
CA GLN A 155 13.69 11.22 -5.27
C GLN A 155 14.34 9.98 -4.69
N SER A 156 15.40 10.13 -3.89
CA SER A 156 16.10 9.03 -3.21
C SER A 156 15.47 8.63 -1.87
N GLU A 157 14.50 9.41 -1.37
CA GLU A 157 13.81 9.09 -0.13
C GLU A 157 12.77 7.98 -0.33
N PRO A 158 12.50 7.19 0.73
CA PRO A 158 11.49 6.13 0.68
C PRO A 158 10.13 6.70 0.26
N VAL A 159 9.38 5.90 -0.49
CA VAL A 159 8.11 6.30 -1.11
C VAL A 159 7.09 6.83 -0.10
N GLN A 160 7.15 6.35 1.14
CA GLN A 160 6.36 6.82 2.28
C GLN A 160 6.55 8.33 2.54
N ASN A 161 7.76 8.87 2.36
CA ASN A 161 8.03 10.30 2.58
C ASN A 161 7.50 11.19 1.45
N ARG A 162 7.02 10.60 0.35
CA ARG A 162 6.48 11.30 -0.82
C ARG A 162 4.96 11.17 -0.93
N LEU A 163 4.34 10.35 -0.09
CA LEU A 163 2.91 10.04 -0.13
C LEU A 163 2.03 11.30 -0.01
N PHE A 164 2.41 12.25 0.84
CA PHE A 164 1.69 13.52 1.00
C PHE A 164 1.63 14.38 -0.28
N ARG A 165 2.41 14.07 -1.32
CA ARG A 165 2.30 14.77 -2.61
C ARG A 165 1.29 14.11 -3.55
N SER A 166 0.76 12.94 -3.20
CA SER A 166 -0.21 12.22 -4.00
C SER A 166 -1.56 12.91 -3.94
N LEU A 167 -2.02 13.43 -5.08
CA LEU A 167 -3.36 14.02 -5.23
C LEU A 167 -4.46 13.01 -4.91
N LYS A 168 -4.24 11.72 -5.17
CA LYS A 168 -5.21 10.66 -4.90
C LYS A 168 -5.57 10.57 -3.41
N VAL A 169 -4.55 10.63 -2.54
CA VAL A 169 -4.74 10.57 -1.08
C VAL A 169 -5.42 11.85 -0.59
N TRP A 170 -5.03 13.02 -1.11
CA TRP A 170 -5.66 14.29 -0.74
C TRP A 170 -7.12 14.40 -1.19
N SER A 171 -7.46 13.93 -2.39
CA SER A 171 -8.84 13.90 -2.88
C SER A 171 -9.72 13.11 -1.92
N MET A 172 -9.32 11.87 -1.62
CA MET A 172 -10.06 11.01 -0.70
C MET A 172 -10.18 11.62 0.71
N TYR A 173 -9.14 12.32 1.18
CA TYR A 173 -9.19 12.99 2.48
C TYR A 173 -10.17 14.17 2.48
N ALA A 174 -10.16 14.99 1.43
CA ALA A 174 -11.10 16.10 1.28
C ALA A 174 -12.55 15.61 1.19
N ASP A 175 -12.81 14.57 0.39
CA ASP A 175 -14.13 13.95 0.25
C ASP A 175 -14.65 13.41 1.60
N LEU A 176 -13.76 12.90 2.46
CA LEU A 176 -14.10 12.44 3.81
C LEU A 176 -14.39 13.58 4.79
N GLU A 177 -13.60 14.65 4.79
CA GLU A 177 -13.86 15.81 5.65
C GLU A 177 -15.18 16.50 5.27
N GLU A 178 -15.49 16.60 3.97
CA GLU A 178 -16.75 17.17 3.48
C GLU A 178 -17.95 16.32 3.89
N SER A 179 -17.86 14.98 3.75
CA SER A 179 -18.96 14.08 4.09
C SER A 179 -19.19 13.93 5.60
N LEU A 180 -18.15 14.10 6.43
CA LEU A 180 -18.25 14.02 7.90
C LEU A 180 -18.59 15.35 8.57
N GLY A 181 -18.60 16.46 7.81
CA GLY A 181 -19.08 17.76 8.28
C GLY A 181 -18.19 18.42 9.33
N THR A 182 -16.88 18.14 9.33
CA THR A 182 -15.92 18.79 10.23
C THR A 182 -15.54 20.21 9.80
N VAL A 183 -16.04 20.69 8.64
CA VAL A 183 -15.73 22.00 8.04
C VAL A 183 -16.97 22.88 7.96
#